data_AF-A0A6V7HF22-F1
#
_entry.id   AF-A0A6V7HF22-F1
#
_cell.length_a   1.000
_cell.length_b   1.000
_cell.length_c   1.000
_cell.angle_alpha   90.00
_cell.angle_beta   90.00
_cell.angle_gamma   90.00
#
_symmetry.space_group_name_H-M   'P 1'
#
loop_
_entity.id
_entity.type
_entity.pdbx_description
1 polymer ?
#
loop_
_entity_poly.entity_id
_entity_poly.type
_entity_poly.pdbx_seq_one_letter_code
_entity_poly.pdbx_strand_id
1 'polypeptide(L)' 'TLDNGKKFDSSRDRGVPFKFKIGKGEVIKGWDQGVAQMCVGERAKLTCTPDFAYGSRGHPG' A
#
# COMPACT_ATOMS: atom_id res chain seq x y z
N THR A 1 4.12 -5.28 5.86
CA THR A 1 5.29 -6.10 6.20
C THR A 1 5.65 -6.92 5.00
N LEU A 2 6.94 -7.12 4.73
CA LEU A 2 7.41 -8.06 3.72
C LEU A 2 7.10 -9.50 4.17
N ASP A 3 7.29 -10.48 3.29
CA ASP A 3 6.99 -11.90 3.57
C ASP A 3 7.77 -12.45 4.78
N ASN A 4 8.90 -11.83 5.11
CA ASN A 4 9.69 -12.11 6.31
C ASN A 4 9.18 -11.42 7.59
N GLY A 5 8.01 -10.79 7.56
CA GLY A 5 7.46 -10.04 8.69
C GLY A 5 8.12 -8.67 8.92
N LYS A 6 9.15 -8.29 8.15
CA LYS A 6 9.82 -7.00 8.31
C LYS A 6 8.89 -5.86 7.88
N LYS A 7 8.75 -4.87 8.75
CA LYS A 7 7.99 -3.65 8.46
C LYS A 7 8.76 -2.83 7.42
N PHE A 8 8.13 -2.56 6.27
CA PHE A 8 8.73 -1.75 5.21
C PHE A 8 8.40 -0.27 5.41
N ASP A 9 7.16 0.04 5.76
CA ASP A 9 6.69 1.40 5.98
C ASP A 9 5.43 1.41 6.87
N SER A 10 5.23 2.51 7.61
CA SER A 10 4.04 2.79 8.42
C SER A 10 3.81 4.28 8.54
N SER A 11 2.66 4.74 8.05
CA SER A 11 2.20 6.13 8.25
C SER A 11 1.93 6.46 9.72
N ARG A 12 1.65 5.45 10.56
CA ARG A 12 1.48 5.65 12.01
C ARG A 12 2.76 6.09 12.71
N ASP A 13 3.91 5.67 12.19
CA ASP A 13 5.21 6.02 12.75
C ASP A 13 5.55 7.48 12.45
N ARG A 14 5.04 8.00 11.33
CA ARG A 14 5.19 9.39 10.91
C ARG A 14 4.18 10.34 11.54
N GLY A 15 3.18 9.83 12.27
CA GLY A 15 2.16 10.62 12.94
C GLY A 15 1.22 11.41 12.00
N VAL A 16 1.39 11.30 10.69
CA VAL A 16 0.61 12.03 9.69
C VAL A 16 -0.16 11.08 8.78
N PRO A 17 -1.43 11.37 8.46
CA PRO A 17 -2.18 10.59 7.47
C PRO A 17 -1.50 10.65 6.10
N PHE A 18 -1.32 9.50 5.48
CA PHE A 18 -0.88 9.41 4.09
C PHE A 18 -2.05 9.78 3.17
N LYS A 19 -1.82 10.71 2.24
CA LYS A 19 -2.82 11.19 1.27
C LYS A 19 -2.32 10.95 -0.14
N PHE A 20 -3.17 10.41 -1.00
CA PHE A 20 -2.89 10.15 -2.41
C PHE A 20 -4.20 10.24 -3.22
N LYS A 21 -4.10 10.39 -4.54
CA LYS A 21 -5.24 10.35 -5.45
C LYS A 21 -5.41 8.95 -6.04
N ILE A 22 -6.60 8.39 -5.88
CA ILE A 22 -6.99 7.10 -6.47
C ILE A 22 -7.12 7.23 -7.99
N GLY A 23 -6.68 6.22 -8.74
CA GLY A 23 -6.75 6.10 -10.19
C GLY A 23 -5.67 6.88 -10.94
N LYS A 24 -4.68 7.44 -10.23
CA LYS A 24 -3.60 8.24 -10.83
C LYS A 24 -2.25 7.52 -10.88
N GLY A 25 -2.16 6.30 -10.35
CA GLY A 25 -0.89 5.58 -10.26
C GLY A 25 0.13 6.25 -9.33
N GLU A 26 -0.33 7.07 -8.36
CA GLU A 26 0.51 7.66 -7.31
C GLU A 26 0.98 6.62 -6.28
N VAL A 27 0.30 5.47 -6.24
CA VAL A 27 0.59 4.33 -5.35
C VAL A 27 0.67 3.04 -6.15
N ILE A 28 1.13 1.97 -5.51
CA ILE A 28 1.12 0.62 -6.11
C ILE A 28 -0.30 0.21 -6.53
N LYS A 29 -0.42 -0.56 -7.60
CA LYS A 29 -1.73 -0.95 -8.18
C LYS A 29 -2.67 -1.60 -7.16
N GLY A 30 -2.12 -2.41 -6.25
CA GLY A 30 -2.91 -3.07 -5.21
C GLY A 30 -3.54 -2.09 -4.22
N TRP A 31 -2.89 -0.95 -3.95
CA TRP A 31 -3.49 0.13 -3.17
C TRP A 31 -4.52 0.90 -3.97
N ASP A 32 -4.22 1.19 -5.23
CA ASP A 32 -5.12 1.95 -6.09
C ASP A 32 -6.47 1.23 -6.27
N GLN A 33 -6.45 -0.09 -6.41
CA GLN A 33 -7.65 -0.91 -6.52
C GLN A 33 -8.26 -1.27 -5.16
N GLY A 34 -7.45 -1.65 -4.17
CA GLY A 34 -7.94 -2.10 -2.88
C GLY A 34 -8.57 -0.97 -2.06
N VAL A 35 -7.96 0.21 -2.05
CA VAL A 35 -8.49 1.37 -1.31
C VAL A 35 -9.75 1.92 -1.97
N ALA A 36 -9.89 1.79 -3.30
CA ALA A 36 -11.10 2.19 -4.00
C ALA A 36 -12.37 1.41 -3.57
N GLN A 37 -12.18 0.22 -2.97
CA GLN A 37 -13.28 -0.61 -2.46
C GLN A 37 -13.59 -0.37 -0.97
N MET A 38 -12.80 0.45 -0.28
CA MET A 38 -12.93 0.67 1.16
C MET A 38 -13.92 1.78 1.51
N CYS A 39 -14.56 1.64 2.65
CA CYS A 39 -15.39 2.68 3.26
C CYS A 39 -14.59 3.56 4.24
N VAL A 40 -15.06 4.80 4.45
CA VAL A 40 -14.47 5.70 5.44
C VAL A 40 -14.54 5.08 6.84
N GLY A 41 -13.38 4.99 7.52
CA GLY A 41 -13.26 4.39 8.86
C GLY A 41 -12.98 2.89 8.87
N GLU A 42 -13.03 2.23 7.71
CA GLU A 42 -12.72 0.80 7.58
C GLU A 42 -11.24 0.50 7.81
N ARG A 43 -10.95 -0.68 8.36
CA ARG A 43 -9.59 -1.23 8.46
C ARG A 43 -9.53 -2.54 7.68
N ALA A 44 -8.80 -2.54 6.57
CA ALA A 44 -8.58 -3.72 5.75
C ALA A 44 -7.09 -4.12 5.74
N LYS A 45 -6.82 -5.41 5.54
CA LYS A 45 -5.49 -5.94 5.24
C LYS A 45 -5.45 -6.36 3.78
N LEU A 46 -4.72 -5.60 2.97
CA LEU A 46 -4.53 -5.90 1.54
C LEU A 46 -3.24 -6.70 1.35
N THR A 47 -3.37 -7.96 0.90
CA THR A 47 -2.24 -8.79 0.47
C THR A 47 -2.05 -8.61 -1.03
N CYS A 48 -0.97 -7.95 -1.44
CA CYS A 48 -0.69 -7.66 -2.85
C CYS A 48 0.38 -8.61 -3.37
N THR A 49 0.14 -9.25 -4.52
CA THR A 49 1.19 -9.98 -5.24
C THR A 49 2.20 -9.00 -5.85
N PRO A 50 3.42 -9.46 -6.21
CA PRO A 50 4.47 -8.59 -6.74
C PRO A 50 4.02 -7.72 -7.92
N ASP A 51 3.22 -8.26 -8.84
CA ASP A 51 2.69 -7.56 -10.02
C ASP A 51 1.77 -6.37 -9.67
N PHE A 52 1.13 -6.43 -8.50
CA PHE A 52 0.30 -5.37 -7.94
C PHE A 52 1.07 -4.46 -6.96
N ALA A 53 2.32 -4.77 -6.68
CA ALA A 53 3.24 -3.99 -5.84
C ALA A 53 4.34 -3.34 -6.70
N TYR A 54 5.59 -3.77 -6.51
CA TYR A 54 6.78 -3.19 -7.17
C TYR A 54 7.32 -4.06 -8.32
N GLY A 55 6.61 -5.13 -8.69
CA GLY A 55 7.02 -6.09 -9.71
C GLY A 55 8.37 -6.74 -9.40
N SER A 56 8.98 -7.31 -10.44
CA SER A 56 10.32 -7.93 -10.38
C SER A 56 11.44 -6.92 -10.10
N ARG A 57 11.19 -5.63 -10.31
CA ARG A 57 12.15 -4.56 -10.04
C ARG A 57 12.36 -4.33 -8.54
N GLY A 58 11.37 -4.70 -7.73
CA GLY A 58 11.39 -4.48 -6.29
C GLY A 58 11.43 -3.00 -5.93
N HIS A 59 11.59 -2.71 -4.64
CA HIS A 59 11.84 -1.37 -4.14
C HIS A 59 13.07 -1.43 -3.24
N PRO A 60 14.14 -0.63 -3.49
CA PRO A 60 15.22 -0.51 -2.54
C PRO A 60 14.64 0.16 -1.28
N GLY A 61 14.56 -0.63 -0.20
CA GLY A 61 14.04 -0.18 1.09
C GLY A 61 15.09 0.49 1.95
#